data_AF-A0A813F6B1-F1
#
_entry.id   AF-A0A813F6B1-F1
#
_cell.length_a   1.000
_cell.length_b   1.000
_cell.length_c   1.000
_cell.angle_alpha   90.00
_cell.angle_beta   90.00
_cell.angle_gamma   90.00
#
_symmetry.space_group_name_H-M   'P 1'
#
loop_
_entity.id
_entity.type
_entity.pdbx_description
1 polymer ?
#
loop_
_entity_poly.entity_id
_entity_poly.type
_entity_poly.pdbx_seq_one_letter_code
_entity_poly.pdbx_strand_id
1 'polypeptide(L)'
;VPTGLDVSADMIRSELLSEVPPGKQQSLALFIKALFDLYKKLHFAYLEINPIAMIGDSMIVPLDLVAKIDETAAFLCASMWGQLDWPSPFGRAAYPEEALIRDLDGKTGASLKLTILNERGRVWLMVAGGGASVVYSDTVADYGFGHELANYGEYSGAPSTEETYLYAKTLLSMMCRHKHPEGKFLIIGGGIANFTDVAATFTGLIKALDQFADQIKENNIKIWCRRAGPNYLEGLKKLKVASNKLGLGIKVYGPETHITAVVPMALGLVPVIEEPDLSGGSAPPPVRKLIPVKNKVKVPKAQKVPPKGEKHTIVTSTPETKAIVFGLQNRAVQGMLDFDFMCKRKTPSVSAMVFPFSGNHFVKFYWGTNEVMLPVYTSTKEACAKHKDASVFINFASFRSVYETTMEAMLLPQIRTVAVIAEGVPEQQTRLLVKAAEMREIGMIGPATVGGIKPGCMRIGNTGGMLDNIVMSRLYRPGSVAYVSKSGGMSNELNNIVCRNSDGVYEGVAIG
;
A
#
# COMPACT_ATOMS: atom_id res chain seq x y z
N VAL A 1 20.74 15.05 13.82
CA VAL A 1 21.60 13.89 14.13
C VAL A 1 21.35 12.80 13.10
N PRO A 2 22.35 12.35 12.32
CA PRO A 2 22.17 11.28 11.35
C PRO A 2 21.68 9.97 11.98
N THR A 3 20.96 9.15 11.20
CA THR A 3 20.43 7.86 11.65
C THR A 3 21.54 6.97 12.23
N GLY A 4 21.29 6.38 13.39
CA GLY A 4 22.21 5.45 14.06
C GLY A 4 23.42 6.12 14.74
N LEU A 5 23.45 7.45 14.81
CA LEU A 5 24.40 8.19 15.65
C LEU A 5 23.73 8.64 16.95
N ASP A 6 24.57 9.03 17.91
CA ASP A 6 24.16 9.52 19.21
C ASP A 6 24.75 10.90 19.50
N VAL A 7 24.22 11.57 20.52
CA VAL A 7 24.69 12.90 20.93
C VAL A 7 25.23 12.89 22.36
N SER A 8 26.32 13.63 22.57
CA SER A 8 26.88 13.89 23.89
C SER A 8 26.46 15.27 24.39
N ALA A 9 26.46 15.46 25.70
CA ALA A 9 26.20 16.76 26.30
C ALA A 9 27.21 17.83 25.85
N ASP A 10 28.49 17.44 25.65
CA ASP A 10 29.51 18.36 25.15
C ASP A 10 29.22 18.86 23.74
N MET A 11 28.79 17.98 22.83
CA MET A 11 28.40 18.38 21.47
C MET A 11 27.16 19.29 21.50
N ILE A 12 26.18 18.98 22.34
CA ILE A 12 24.99 19.84 22.50
C ILE A 12 25.41 21.22 23.00
N ARG A 13 26.29 21.28 24.01
CA ARG A 13 26.78 22.54 24.57
C ARG A 13 27.50 23.37 23.50
N SER A 14 28.42 22.76 22.74
CA SER A 14 29.21 23.49 21.75
C SER A 14 28.40 23.95 20.53
N GLU A 15 27.46 23.14 20.07
CA GLU A 15 26.73 23.40 18.82
C GLU A 15 25.41 24.17 19.01
N LEU A 16 24.72 23.99 20.15
CA LEU A 16 23.36 24.53 20.34
C LEU A 16 23.26 25.63 21.40
N LEU A 17 24.21 25.69 22.34
CA LEU A 17 24.06 26.51 23.56
C LEU A 17 25.06 27.66 23.67
N SER A 18 25.69 28.10 22.56
CA SER A 18 26.68 29.19 22.57
C SER A 18 26.14 30.49 23.15
N GLU A 19 24.87 30.79 22.88
CA GLU A 19 24.17 32.01 23.34
C GLU A 19 23.51 31.87 24.71
N VAL A 20 23.57 30.68 25.33
CA VAL A 20 23.00 30.45 26.67
C VAL A 20 24.03 30.84 27.73
N PRO A 21 23.65 31.51 28.84
CA PRO A 21 24.58 31.87 29.91
C PRO A 21 25.42 30.67 30.41
N PRO A 22 26.75 30.81 30.62
CA PRO A 22 27.63 29.68 30.92
C PRO A 22 27.20 28.82 32.12
N GLY A 23 26.68 29.44 33.19
CA GLY A 23 26.18 28.73 34.37
C GLY A 23 25.00 27.78 34.10
N LYS A 24 24.25 28.01 33.01
CA LYS A 24 23.05 27.27 32.62
C LYS A 24 23.31 26.18 31.59
N GLN A 25 24.39 26.30 30.82
CA GLN A 25 24.67 25.45 29.67
C GLN A 25 24.76 23.96 30.03
N GLN A 26 25.42 23.61 31.13
CA GLN A 26 25.65 22.20 31.50
C GLN A 26 24.35 21.47 31.81
N SER A 27 23.51 22.05 32.67
CA SER A 27 22.22 21.47 33.06
C SER A 27 21.28 21.35 31.86
N LEU A 28 21.25 22.37 31.00
CA LEU A 28 20.43 22.37 29.79
C LEU A 28 20.93 21.34 28.76
N ALA A 29 22.24 21.18 28.59
CA ALA A 29 22.81 20.16 27.70
C ALA A 29 22.46 18.74 28.16
N LEU A 30 22.53 18.47 29.47
CA LEU A 30 22.12 17.18 30.04
C LEU A 30 20.63 16.91 29.83
N PHE A 31 19.79 17.93 30.02
CA PHE A 31 18.35 17.81 29.76
C PHE A 31 18.05 17.53 28.28
N ILE A 32 18.64 18.27 27.34
CA ILE A 32 18.45 18.06 25.90
C ILE A 32 18.93 16.66 25.50
N LYS A 33 20.04 16.18 26.06
CA LYS A 33 20.52 14.81 25.83
C LYS A 33 19.51 13.78 26.30
N ALA A 34 19.00 13.92 27.52
CA ALA A 34 17.99 13.00 28.06
C ALA A 34 16.68 13.06 27.26
N LEU A 35 16.29 14.26 26.78
CA LEU A 35 15.14 14.46 25.92
C LEU A 35 15.33 13.76 24.55
N PHE A 36 16.53 13.80 23.98
CA PHE A 36 16.86 13.09 22.75
C PHE A 36 16.87 11.56 22.93
N ASP A 37 17.38 11.06 24.06
CA ASP A 37 17.30 9.64 24.42
C ASP A 37 15.84 9.19 24.54
N LEU A 38 15.01 9.99 25.22
CA LEU A 38 13.57 9.77 25.34
C LEU A 38 12.88 9.76 23.98
N TYR A 39 13.18 10.75 23.13
CA TYR A 39 12.68 10.88 21.76
C TYR A 39 12.93 9.58 20.97
N LYS A 40 14.17 9.07 21.00
CA LYS A 40 14.56 7.83 20.31
C LYS A 40 13.94 6.59 20.92
N LYS A 41 13.92 6.50 22.25
CA LYS A 41 13.45 5.32 23.00
C LYS A 41 11.94 5.11 22.85
N LEU A 42 11.17 6.19 22.82
CA LEU A 42 9.71 6.14 22.74
C LEU A 42 9.19 6.34 21.31
N HIS A 43 10.06 6.30 20.29
CA HIS A 43 9.68 6.39 18.87
C HIS A 43 8.89 7.67 18.55
N PHE A 44 9.37 8.82 19.02
CA PHE A 44 8.82 10.10 18.58
C PHE A 44 9.19 10.38 17.11
N ALA A 45 8.22 10.93 16.38
CA ALA A 45 8.42 11.52 15.05
C ALA A 45 8.56 13.04 15.12
N TYR A 46 8.02 13.65 16.19
CA TYR A 46 8.13 15.07 16.48
C TYR A 46 8.01 15.31 17.99
N LEU A 47 8.81 16.22 18.52
CA LEU A 47 8.74 16.65 19.92
C LEU A 47 9.20 18.09 20.01
N GLU A 48 8.32 18.96 20.47
CA GLU A 48 8.57 20.38 20.70
C GLU A 48 8.17 20.73 22.13
N ILE A 49 9.01 21.55 22.78
CA ILE A 49 8.72 22.16 24.08
C ILE A 49 8.93 23.65 23.93
N ASN A 50 7.86 24.44 24.02
CA ASN A 50 7.93 25.88 23.80
C ASN A 50 6.94 26.66 24.69
N PRO A 51 7.38 27.26 25.81
CA PRO A 51 8.77 27.46 26.22
C PRO A 51 9.33 26.38 27.17
N ILE A 52 10.67 26.25 27.17
CA ILE A 52 11.43 25.65 28.27
C ILE A 52 11.81 26.77 29.24
N ALA A 53 11.29 26.74 30.47
CA ALA A 53 11.69 27.67 31.51
C ALA A 53 12.86 27.12 32.34
N MET A 54 13.79 27.99 32.73
CA MET A 54 14.91 27.63 33.60
C MET A 54 14.92 28.53 34.84
N ILE A 55 14.67 27.93 36.00
CA ILE A 55 14.64 28.60 37.30
C ILE A 55 16.00 28.40 37.97
N GLY A 56 16.69 29.52 38.26
CA GLY A 56 18.10 29.47 38.63
C GLY A 56 18.96 28.86 37.52
N ASP A 57 19.95 28.06 37.90
CA ASP A 57 20.95 27.45 36.99
C ASP A 57 20.79 25.93 36.82
N SER A 58 19.79 25.31 37.45
CA SER A 58 19.64 23.85 37.44
C SER A 58 18.21 23.34 37.23
N MET A 59 17.17 24.09 37.63
CA MET A 59 15.80 23.62 37.53
C MET A 59 15.21 23.94 36.17
N ILE A 60 14.88 22.91 35.39
CA ILE A 60 14.29 23.02 34.06
C ILE A 60 12.82 22.61 34.13
N VAL A 61 11.94 23.45 33.59
CA VAL A 61 10.49 23.28 33.61
C VAL A 61 9.96 23.40 32.18
N PRO A 62 9.51 22.30 31.56
CA PRO A 62 8.74 22.32 30.31
C PRO A 62 7.37 22.97 30.57
N LEU A 63 7.07 24.10 29.92
CA LEU A 63 5.80 24.81 30.13
C LEU A 63 4.71 24.42 29.12
N ASP A 64 5.09 23.99 27.92
CA ASP A 64 4.19 23.48 26.88
C ASP A 64 4.88 22.35 26.11
N LEU A 65 4.11 21.40 25.58
CA LEU A 65 4.64 20.27 24.83
C LEU A 65 3.70 19.86 23.70
N VAL A 66 4.25 19.79 22.49
CA VAL A 66 3.60 19.20 21.32
C VAL A 66 4.41 18.00 20.85
N ALA A 67 3.75 16.89 20.58
CA ALA A 67 4.41 15.66 20.16
C ALA A 67 3.64 14.91 19.08
N LYS A 68 4.39 14.15 18.28
CA LYS A 68 3.88 13.08 17.43
C LYS A 68 4.73 11.84 17.65
N ILE A 69 4.09 10.70 17.78
CA ILE A 69 4.74 9.40 17.94
C ILE A 69 4.41 8.52 16.73
N ASP A 70 5.35 7.65 16.37
CA ASP A 70 5.19 6.68 15.30
C ASP A 70 4.35 5.49 15.80
N GLU A 71 3.03 5.55 15.60
CA GLU A 71 2.06 4.53 16.05
C GLU A 71 2.45 3.10 15.62
N THR A 72 3.15 2.94 14.49
CA THR A 72 3.56 1.62 14.02
C THR A 72 4.60 0.96 14.95
N ALA A 73 5.25 1.73 15.82
CA ALA A 73 6.12 1.26 16.88
C ALA A 73 5.38 0.78 18.14
N ALA A 74 4.04 0.78 18.16
CA ALA A 74 3.24 0.33 19.31
C ALA A 74 3.67 -1.05 19.83
N PHE A 75 3.97 -2.01 18.94
CA PHE A 75 4.40 -3.34 19.37
C PHE A 75 5.78 -3.37 20.03
N LEU A 76 6.63 -2.37 19.77
CA LEU A 76 7.93 -2.20 20.43
C LEU A 76 7.80 -1.43 21.74
N CYS A 77 6.85 -0.48 21.80
CA CYS A 77 6.73 0.49 22.88
C CYS A 77 5.57 0.22 23.85
N ALA A 78 4.77 -0.85 23.64
CA ALA A 78 3.55 -1.10 24.40
C ALA A 78 3.71 -1.02 25.93
N SER A 79 4.80 -1.57 26.47
CA SER A 79 5.10 -1.55 27.90
C SER A 79 5.48 -0.16 28.43
N MET A 80 5.98 0.71 27.57
CA MET A 80 6.41 2.07 27.91
C MET A 80 5.31 3.11 27.69
N TRP A 81 4.51 2.93 26.65
CA TRP A 81 3.41 3.85 26.30
C TRP A 81 2.18 3.66 27.19
N GLY A 82 1.91 2.42 27.63
CA GLY A 82 0.65 2.12 28.32
C GLY A 82 -0.55 2.34 27.39
N GLN A 83 -1.64 2.86 27.94
CA GLN A 83 -2.82 3.26 27.16
C GLN A 83 -2.66 4.70 26.71
N LEU A 84 -2.68 4.92 25.39
CA LEU A 84 -2.58 6.25 24.79
C LEU A 84 -3.92 6.65 24.18
N ASP A 85 -4.29 7.91 24.43
CA ASP A 85 -5.37 8.56 23.70
C ASP A 85 -4.83 9.15 22.40
N TRP A 86 -5.58 8.95 21.32
CA TRP A 86 -5.26 9.48 19.99
C TRP A 86 -6.29 10.54 19.62
N PRO A 87 -6.10 11.80 20.06
CA PRO A 87 -7.09 12.85 19.90
C PRO A 87 -7.24 13.24 18.43
N SER A 88 -8.49 13.51 18.02
CA SER A 88 -8.77 14.12 16.72
C SER A 88 -8.15 15.52 16.65
N PRO A 89 -7.73 15.98 15.46
CA PRO A 89 -7.33 17.38 15.25
C PRO A 89 -8.42 18.34 15.73
N PHE A 90 -8.00 19.48 16.27
CA PHE A 90 -8.90 20.54 16.71
C PHE A 90 -9.91 20.90 15.61
N GLY A 91 -11.17 21.08 16.00
CA GLY A 91 -12.27 21.40 15.08
C GLY A 91 -12.97 20.20 14.45
N ARG A 92 -12.50 18.95 14.68
CA ARG A 92 -13.22 17.74 14.28
C ARG A 92 -13.88 17.07 15.48
N ALA A 93 -15.14 16.67 15.31
CA ALA A 93 -15.81 15.80 16.27
C ALA A 93 -15.14 14.42 16.31
N ALA A 94 -15.10 13.80 17.48
CA ALA A 94 -14.71 12.41 17.61
C ALA A 94 -15.93 11.52 17.34
N TYR A 95 -15.82 10.60 16.39
CA TYR A 95 -16.89 9.66 16.08
C TYR A 95 -16.57 8.26 16.65
N PRO A 96 -17.52 7.60 17.33
CA PRO A 96 -17.30 6.23 17.81
C PRO A 96 -17.05 5.25 16.65
N GLU A 97 -17.56 5.55 15.45
CA GLU A 97 -17.30 4.77 14.25
C GLU A 97 -15.84 4.82 13.79
N GLU A 98 -15.17 5.98 13.90
CA GLU A 98 -13.74 6.09 13.58
C GLU A 98 -12.91 5.26 14.58
N ALA A 99 -13.27 5.28 15.87
CA ALA A 99 -12.62 4.48 16.89
C ALA A 99 -12.83 2.97 16.66
N LEU A 100 -14.03 2.55 16.25
CA LEU A 100 -14.31 1.16 15.89
C LEU A 100 -13.44 0.70 14.72
N ILE A 101 -13.35 1.50 13.64
CA ILE A 101 -12.51 1.13 12.49
C ILE A 101 -11.03 1.08 12.87
N ARG A 102 -10.55 2.02 13.69
CA ARG A 102 -9.18 2.00 14.22
C ARG A 102 -8.88 0.76 15.07
N ASP A 103 -9.84 0.31 15.88
CA ASP A 103 -9.71 -0.92 16.67
C ASP A 103 -9.67 -2.18 15.78
N LEU A 104 -10.48 -2.22 14.71
CA LEU A 104 -10.44 -3.30 13.72
C LEU A 104 -9.09 -3.34 12.99
N ASP A 105 -8.60 -2.19 12.55
CA ASP A 105 -7.31 -2.01 11.88
C ASP A 105 -6.14 -2.51 12.74
N GLY A 106 -6.12 -2.16 14.02
CA GLY A 106 -5.08 -2.62 14.96
C GLY A 106 -5.06 -4.13 15.23
N LYS A 107 -6.10 -4.87 14.81
CA LYS A 107 -6.26 -6.32 15.02
C LYS A 107 -6.07 -7.15 13.75
N THR A 108 -5.79 -6.52 12.62
CA THR A 108 -5.66 -7.19 11.32
C THR A 108 -4.32 -6.93 10.65
N GLY A 109 -3.97 -7.78 9.68
CA GLY A 109 -2.86 -7.51 8.75
C GLY A 109 -3.28 -6.70 7.53
N ALA A 110 -4.58 -6.47 7.35
CA ALA A 110 -5.13 -5.53 6.39
C ALA A 110 -4.98 -4.08 6.87
N SER A 111 -5.32 -3.11 6.02
CA SER A 111 -5.45 -1.70 6.41
C SER A 111 -6.92 -1.29 6.27
N LEU A 112 -7.46 -0.68 7.33
CA LEU A 112 -8.83 -0.18 7.42
C LEU A 112 -8.81 1.23 8.02
N LYS A 113 -9.04 2.26 7.20
CA LYS A 113 -9.02 3.65 7.66
C LYS A 113 -10.35 4.31 7.41
N LEU A 114 -10.85 5.07 8.40
CA LEU A 114 -12.04 5.89 8.26
C LEU A 114 -11.83 7.23 8.93
N THR A 115 -12.24 8.29 8.25
CA THR A 115 -12.26 9.66 8.75
C THR A 115 -13.51 10.34 8.22
N ILE A 116 -14.31 10.91 9.11
CA ILE A 116 -15.53 11.63 8.78
C ILE A 116 -15.19 13.10 8.60
N LEU A 117 -15.53 13.63 7.42
CA LEU A 117 -15.28 15.00 7.02
C LEU A 117 -16.54 15.85 7.19
N ASN A 118 -17.68 15.32 6.73
CA ASN A 118 -18.99 15.95 6.79
C ASN A 118 -20.07 14.86 6.91
N GLU A 119 -20.53 14.55 8.13
CA GLU A 119 -21.55 13.49 8.34
C GLU A 119 -22.88 13.74 7.59
N ARG A 120 -23.14 14.99 7.19
CA ARG A 120 -24.33 15.38 6.41
C ARG A 120 -24.08 15.43 4.91
N GLY A 121 -22.82 15.28 4.48
CA GLY A 121 -22.44 15.25 3.07
C GLY A 121 -23.14 14.12 2.32
N ARG A 122 -23.42 14.38 1.05
CA ARG A 122 -24.15 13.44 0.19
C ARG A 122 -23.26 12.49 -0.61
N VAL A 123 -21.95 12.70 -0.67
CA VAL A 123 -21.01 11.83 -1.42
C VAL A 123 -20.21 10.98 -0.43
N TRP A 124 -20.46 9.67 -0.43
CA TRP A 124 -19.80 8.71 0.44
C TRP A 124 -18.89 7.79 -0.38
N LEU A 125 -17.70 7.54 0.13
CA LEU A 125 -16.67 6.73 -0.53
C LEU A 125 -16.40 5.45 0.27
N MET A 126 -16.48 4.31 -0.39
CA MET A 126 -15.97 3.03 0.09
C MET A 126 -14.94 2.52 -0.94
N VAL A 127 -13.72 3.04 -0.84
CA VAL A 127 -12.69 2.84 -1.87
C VAL A 127 -11.60 1.91 -1.36
N ALA A 128 -11.18 0.98 -2.20
CA ALA A 128 -10.18 0.00 -1.82
C ALA A 128 -8.78 0.35 -2.33
N GLY A 129 -7.85 0.53 -1.39
CA GLY A 129 -6.48 0.98 -1.60
C GLY A 129 -6.29 2.47 -1.31
N GLY A 130 -5.35 2.81 -0.43
CA GLY A 130 -5.05 4.20 -0.05
C GLY A 130 -4.70 5.14 -1.21
N GLY A 131 -3.96 4.66 -2.22
CA GLY A 131 -3.69 5.48 -3.40
C GLY A 131 -4.95 5.77 -4.23
N ALA A 132 -5.87 4.80 -4.30
CA ALA A 132 -7.13 5.00 -5.01
C ALA A 132 -8.06 5.91 -4.22
N SER A 133 -8.19 5.75 -2.90
CA SER A 133 -9.09 6.59 -2.08
C SER A 133 -8.76 8.07 -2.19
N VAL A 134 -7.48 8.43 -2.26
CA VAL A 134 -7.04 9.81 -2.56
C VAL A 134 -7.53 10.24 -3.93
N VAL A 135 -7.25 9.47 -4.99
CA VAL A 135 -7.64 9.82 -6.37
C VAL A 135 -9.17 9.96 -6.55
N TYR A 136 -9.98 9.15 -5.86
CA TYR A 136 -11.43 9.32 -5.86
C TYR A 136 -11.86 10.58 -5.10
N SER A 137 -11.23 10.89 -3.96
CA SER A 137 -11.51 12.09 -3.17
C SER A 137 -11.15 13.36 -3.97
N ASP A 138 -9.98 13.37 -4.61
CA ASP A 138 -9.54 14.43 -5.52
C ASP A 138 -10.56 14.61 -6.65
N THR A 139 -11.01 13.52 -7.27
CA THR A 139 -12.01 13.62 -8.35
C THR A 139 -13.33 14.22 -7.86
N VAL A 140 -13.81 13.85 -6.66
CA VAL A 140 -15.02 14.46 -6.08
C VAL A 140 -14.81 15.96 -5.85
N ALA A 141 -13.65 16.35 -5.34
CA ALA A 141 -13.30 17.75 -5.12
C ALA A 141 -13.16 18.54 -6.42
N ASP A 142 -12.50 17.99 -7.44
CA ASP A 142 -12.27 18.59 -8.76
C ASP A 142 -13.59 18.89 -9.50
N TYR A 143 -14.61 18.06 -9.30
CA TYR A 143 -15.95 18.30 -9.82
C TYR A 143 -16.80 19.24 -8.96
N GLY A 144 -16.22 19.86 -7.92
CA GLY A 144 -16.88 20.88 -7.08
C GLY A 144 -17.63 20.33 -5.87
N PHE A 145 -17.57 19.03 -5.60
CA PHE A 145 -18.31 18.36 -4.52
C PHE A 145 -17.48 18.13 -3.26
N GLY A 146 -16.32 18.79 -3.11
CA GLY A 146 -15.46 18.61 -1.93
C GLY A 146 -16.15 18.94 -0.60
N HIS A 147 -17.06 19.93 -0.60
CA HIS A 147 -17.88 20.28 0.58
C HIS A 147 -18.97 19.24 0.91
N GLU A 148 -19.35 18.42 -0.07
CA GLU A 148 -20.33 17.33 0.04
C GLU A 148 -19.68 15.97 0.29
N LEU A 149 -18.35 15.89 0.30
CA LEU A 149 -17.61 14.67 0.58
C LEU A 149 -17.74 14.33 2.07
N ALA A 150 -18.42 13.22 2.36
CA ALA A 150 -18.77 12.87 3.72
C ALA A 150 -17.63 12.25 4.51
N ASN A 151 -16.81 11.43 3.84
CA ASN A 151 -15.75 10.68 4.47
C ASN A 151 -14.52 10.56 3.56
N TYR A 152 -13.35 10.43 4.21
CA TYR A 152 -12.14 9.88 3.60
C TYR A 152 -11.84 8.55 4.30
N GLY A 153 -11.51 7.52 3.54
CA GLY A 153 -11.21 6.22 4.10
C GLY A 153 -10.84 5.21 3.03
N GLU A 154 -10.27 4.10 3.47
CA GLU A 154 -9.87 3.03 2.58
C GLU A 154 -9.90 1.67 3.27
N TYR A 155 -9.98 0.63 2.45
CA TYR A 155 -9.67 -0.73 2.88
C TYR A 155 -8.68 -1.38 1.91
N SER A 156 -7.61 -1.99 2.42
CA SER A 156 -6.58 -2.63 1.60
C SER A 156 -5.84 -3.72 2.38
N GLY A 157 -4.78 -4.31 1.80
CA GLY A 157 -4.09 -5.43 2.45
C GLY A 157 -4.86 -6.76 2.46
N ALA A 158 -5.87 -6.90 1.59
CA ALA A 158 -6.74 -8.09 1.45
C ALA A 158 -7.51 -8.44 2.74
N PRO A 159 -8.42 -7.54 3.19
CA PRO A 159 -9.28 -7.85 4.33
C PRO A 159 -10.20 -9.02 4.01
N SER A 160 -10.59 -9.71 5.07
CA SER A 160 -11.56 -10.80 5.08
C SER A 160 -12.98 -10.31 4.77
N THR A 161 -13.84 -11.28 4.50
CA THR A 161 -15.29 -11.06 4.34
C THR A 161 -15.89 -10.34 5.55
N GLU A 162 -15.52 -10.74 6.77
CA GLU A 162 -16.11 -10.18 8.00
C GLU A 162 -15.61 -8.75 8.27
N GLU A 163 -14.32 -8.48 8.08
CA GLU A 163 -13.76 -7.12 8.18
C GLU A 163 -14.41 -6.18 7.15
N THR A 164 -14.58 -6.65 5.91
CA THR A 164 -15.26 -5.86 4.87
C THR A 164 -16.73 -5.60 5.21
N TYR A 165 -17.42 -6.61 5.78
CA TYR A 165 -18.79 -6.45 6.26
C TYR A 165 -18.88 -5.41 7.39
N LEU A 166 -18.02 -5.48 8.41
CA LEU A 166 -18.01 -4.54 9.52
C LEU A 166 -17.69 -3.12 9.06
N TYR A 167 -16.74 -2.95 8.14
CA TYR A 167 -16.41 -1.67 7.54
C TYR A 167 -17.60 -1.09 6.74
N ALA A 168 -18.19 -1.89 5.85
CA ALA A 168 -19.35 -1.48 5.06
C ALA A 168 -20.57 -1.15 5.93
N LYS A 169 -20.86 -1.99 6.93
CA LYS A 169 -21.93 -1.78 7.91
C LYS A 169 -21.75 -0.45 8.65
N THR A 170 -20.52 -0.14 9.06
CA THR A 170 -20.21 1.11 9.76
C THR A 170 -20.53 2.31 8.87
N LEU A 171 -20.03 2.33 7.62
CA LEU A 171 -20.33 3.40 6.65
C LEU A 171 -21.83 3.53 6.37
N LEU A 172 -22.51 2.41 6.09
CA LEU A 172 -23.95 2.39 5.81
C LEU A 172 -24.76 2.91 7.00
N SER A 173 -24.36 2.56 8.23
CA SER A 173 -25.02 3.04 9.44
C SER A 173 -24.93 4.56 9.61
N MET A 174 -23.80 5.18 9.23
CA MET A 174 -23.62 6.63 9.30
C MET A 174 -24.36 7.35 8.19
N MET A 175 -24.21 6.88 6.95
CA MET A 175 -24.82 7.55 5.80
C MET A 175 -26.36 7.52 5.81
N CYS A 176 -26.97 6.57 6.53
CA CYS A 176 -28.42 6.46 6.69
C CYS A 176 -29.00 7.30 7.85
N ARG A 177 -28.19 8.01 8.65
CA ARG A 177 -28.67 8.80 9.82
C ARG A 177 -29.50 10.02 9.45
N HIS A 178 -29.10 10.70 8.38
CA HIS A 178 -29.68 11.97 7.97
C HIS A 178 -30.09 11.90 6.50
N LYS A 179 -31.34 12.27 6.19
CA LYS A 179 -31.77 12.44 4.79
C LYS A 179 -31.09 13.67 4.18
N HIS A 180 -30.75 13.57 2.90
CA HIS A 180 -30.30 14.71 2.10
C HIS A 180 -31.39 15.06 1.08
N PRO A 181 -31.78 16.34 0.91
CA PRO A 181 -32.89 16.73 0.01
C PRO A 181 -32.72 16.22 -1.43
N GLU A 182 -31.48 16.19 -1.92
CA GLU A 182 -31.15 15.71 -3.27
C GLU A 182 -30.78 14.22 -3.33
N GLY A 183 -31.01 13.46 -2.25
CA GLY A 183 -30.48 12.11 -2.10
C GLY A 183 -28.96 12.08 -1.97
N LYS A 184 -28.41 10.87 -1.89
CA LYS A 184 -26.98 10.62 -1.62
C LYS A 184 -26.38 9.63 -2.62
N PHE A 185 -25.07 9.56 -2.64
CA PHE A 185 -24.28 8.65 -3.46
C PHE A 185 -23.33 7.84 -2.59
N LEU A 186 -23.28 6.53 -2.82
CA LEU A 186 -22.21 5.65 -2.35
C LEU A 186 -21.38 5.19 -3.53
N ILE A 187 -20.11 5.58 -3.56
CA ILE A 187 -19.16 5.18 -4.61
C ILE A 187 -18.25 4.11 -4.02
N ILE A 188 -18.43 2.88 -4.52
CA ILE A 188 -17.66 1.69 -4.18
C ILE A 188 -16.57 1.54 -5.23
N GLY A 189 -15.38 2.01 -4.91
CA GLY A 189 -14.31 2.21 -5.89
C GLY A 189 -13.03 1.44 -5.62
N GLY A 190 -12.08 1.59 -6.54
CA GLY A 190 -10.68 1.26 -6.29
C GLY A 190 -9.90 0.92 -7.55
N GLY A 191 -8.58 0.91 -7.42
CA GLY A 191 -7.67 0.42 -8.47
C GLY A 191 -7.82 -1.08 -8.72
N ILE A 192 -7.12 -1.61 -9.72
CA ILE A 192 -7.05 -3.06 -9.94
C ILE A 192 -6.23 -3.69 -8.82
N ALA A 193 -6.84 -4.52 -7.98
CA ALA A 193 -6.12 -5.15 -6.88
C ALA A 193 -5.06 -6.13 -7.38
N ASN A 194 -3.95 -6.23 -6.65
CA ASN A 194 -2.91 -7.23 -6.92
C ASN A 194 -3.24 -8.56 -6.24
N PHE A 195 -3.68 -8.55 -4.98
CA PHE A 195 -3.86 -9.77 -4.19
C PHE A 195 -5.17 -9.82 -3.40
N THR A 196 -5.89 -8.69 -3.26
CA THR A 196 -7.20 -8.69 -2.61
C THR A 196 -8.22 -9.47 -3.45
N ASP A 197 -8.87 -10.43 -2.81
CA ASP A 197 -9.98 -11.17 -3.40
C ASP A 197 -11.24 -10.30 -3.44
N VAL A 198 -11.62 -9.88 -4.65
CA VAL A 198 -12.78 -9.02 -4.86
C VAL A 198 -14.08 -9.77 -4.57
N ALA A 199 -14.17 -11.07 -4.83
CA ALA A 199 -15.37 -11.85 -4.54
C ALA A 199 -15.60 -12.02 -3.04
N ALA A 200 -14.53 -12.26 -2.27
CA ALA A 200 -14.61 -12.36 -0.81
C ALA A 200 -15.03 -11.03 -0.17
N THR A 201 -14.34 -9.93 -0.54
CA THR A 201 -14.68 -8.59 -0.03
C THR A 201 -16.10 -8.18 -0.43
N PHE A 202 -16.53 -8.46 -1.66
CA PHE A 202 -17.90 -8.14 -2.08
C PHE A 202 -18.96 -9.01 -1.40
N THR A 203 -18.62 -10.22 -0.96
CA THR A 203 -19.52 -11.03 -0.13
C THR A 203 -19.80 -10.32 1.20
N GLY A 204 -18.78 -9.71 1.82
CA GLY A 204 -18.94 -8.91 3.03
C GLY A 204 -19.78 -7.64 2.81
N LEU A 205 -19.50 -6.93 1.72
CA LEU A 205 -20.29 -5.76 1.28
C LEU A 205 -21.77 -6.12 1.08
N ILE A 206 -22.06 -7.21 0.36
CA ILE A 206 -23.43 -7.64 0.07
C ILE A 206 -24.20 -7.95 1.36
N LYS A 207 -23.56 -8.58 2.35
CA LYS A 207 -24.14 -8.82 3.68
C LYS A 207 -24.56 -7.51 4.35
N ALA A 208 -23.76 -6.45 4.23
CA ALA A 208 -24.10 -5.13 4.76
C ALA A 208 -25.21 -4.44 3.94
N LEU A 209 -25.18 -4.54 2.61
CA LEU A 209 -26.23 -3.98 1.74
C LEU A 209 -27.59 -4.62 1.99
N ASP A 210 -27.64 -5.94 2.20
CA ASP A 210 -28.87 -6.68 2.55
C ASP A 210 -29.46 -6.17 3.86
N GLN A 211 -28.62 -5.94 4.88
CA GLN A 211 -29.05 -5.41 6.19
C GLN A 211 -29.60 -3.98 6.12
N PHE A 212 -29.11 -3.14 5.21
CA PHE A 212 -29.46 -1.71 5.11
C PHE A 212 -30.35 -1.38 3.89
N ALA A 213 -30.86 -2.38 3.17
CA ALA A 213 -31.53 -2.18 1.89
C ALA A 213 -32.71 -1.20 1.99
N ASP A 214 -33.53 -1.32 3.04
CA ASP A 214 -34.69 -0.44 3.25
C ASP A 214 -34.25 0.99 3.59
N GLN A 215 -33.29 1.16 4.49
CA GLN A 215 -32.75 2.47 4.83
C GLN A 215 -32.06 3.15 3.62
N ILE A 216 -31.39 2.38 2.75
CA ILE A 216 -30.79 2.87 1.50
C ILE A 216 -31.87 3.47 0.60
N LYS A 217 -32.99 2.76 0.41
CA LYS A 217 -34.13 3.22 -0.40
C LYS A 217 -34.79 4.44 0.23
N GLU A 218 -35.05 4.42 1.54
CA GLU A 218 -35.69 5.53 2.27
C GLU A 218 -34.89 6.83 2.27
N ASN A 219 -33.56 6.72 2.21
CA ASN A 219 -32.63 7.85 2.14
C ASN A 219 -32.29 8.28 0.70
N ASN A 220 -32.88 7.64 -0.32
CA ASN A 220 -32.60 7.89 -1.73
C ASN A 220 -31.09 7.83 -2.05
N ILE A 221 -30.43 6.78 -1.56
CA ILE A 221 -29.00 6.53 -1.77
C ILE A 221 -28.82 5.76 -3.10
N LYS A 222 -28.06 6.34 -4.03
CA LYS A 222 -27.67 5.71 -5.30
C LYS A 222 -26.27 5.14 -5.19
N ILE A 223 -26.05 3.91 -5.67
CA ILE A 223 -24.78 3.20 -5.48
C ILE A 223 -24.11 2.94 -6.84
N TRP A 224 -22.82 3.24 -6.90
CA TRP A 224 -21.97 3.05 -8.06
C TRP A 224 -20.75 2.23 -7.68
N CYS A 225 -20.41 1.24 -8.51
CA CYS A 225 -19.31 0.33 -8.25
C CYS A 225 -18.34 0.28 -9.43
N ARG A 226 -17.05 0.50 -9.19
CA ARG A 226 -15.96 0.21 -10.13
C ARG A 226 -14.87 -0.56 -9.40
N ARG A 227 -14.68 -1.83 -9.75
CA ARG A 227 -13.64 -2.65 -9.13
C ARG A 227 -13.09 -3.73 -10.05
N ALA A 228 -11.82 -4.07 -9.82
CA ALA A 228 -11.09 -5.10 -10.54
C ALA A 228 -10.00 -5.72 -9.64
N GLY A 229 -9.46 -6.87 -10.06
CA GLY A 229 -8.47 -7.65 -9.30
C GLY A 229 -8.83 -9.14 -9.26
N PRO A 230 -8.15 -9.94 -8.42
CA PRO A 230 -8.48 -11.35 -8.23
C PRO A 230 -9.98 -11.58 -8.01
N ASN A 231 -10.57 -12.49 -8.79
CA ASN A 231 -11.99 -12.88 -8.73
C ASN A 231 -13.01 -11.74 -8.93
N TYR A 232 -12.64 -10.64 -9.59
CA TYR A 232 -13.53 -9.48 -9.74
C TYR A 232 -14.82 -9.74 -10.51
N LEU A 233 -14.79 -10.56 -11.57
CA LEU A 233 -16.01 -10.88 -12.33
C LEU A 233 -17.04 -11.58 -11.46
N GLU A 234 -16.62 -12.53 -10.63
CA GLU A 234 -17.49 -13.20 -9.67
C GLU A 234 -18.05 -12.19 -8.66
N GLY A 235 -17.18 -11.32 -8.12
CA GLY A 235 -17.60 -10.25 -7.22
C GLY A 235 -18.67 -9.33 -7.84
N LEU A 236 -18.42 -8.80 -9.04
CA LEU A 236 -19.35 -7.93 -9.76
C LEU A 236 -20.67 -8.65 -10.09
N LYS A 237 -20.63 -9.92 -10.50
CA LYS A 237 -21.84 -10.75 -10.72
C LYS A 237 -22.66 -10.89 -9.45
N LYS A 238 -22.02 -11.26 -8.34
CA LYS A 238 -22.67 -11.39 -7.02
C LYS A 238 -23.31 -10.07 -6.59
N LEU A 239 -22.60 -8.96 -6.75
CA LEU A 239 -23.12 -7.63 -6.43
C LEU A 239 -24.32 -7.26 -7.30
N LYS A 240 -24.29 -7.57 -8.60
CA LYS A 240 -25.41 -7.28 -9.51
C LYS A 240 -26.65 -8.12 -9.19
N VAL A 241 -26.48 -9.41 -8.89
CA VAL A 241 -27.57 -10.28 -8.44
C VAL A 241 -28.19 -9.77 -7.13
N ALA A 242 -27.35 -9.43 -6.14
CA ALA A 242 -27.82 -8.87 -4.88
C ALA A 242 -28.54 -7.53 -5.07
N SER A 243 -28.00 -6.64 -5.91
CA SER A 243 -28.63 -5.37 -6.28
C SER A 243 -30.04 -5.56 -6.84
N ASN A 244 -30.22 -6.51 -7.75
CA ASN A 244 -31.52 -6.79 -8.37
C ASN A 244 -32.50 -7.37 -7.33
N LYS A 245 -32.05 -8.31 -6.50
CA LYS A 245 -32.86 -8.89 -5.42
C LYS A 245 -33.33 -7.84 -4.41
N LEU A 246 -32.44 -6.91 -4.05
CA LEU A 246 -32.70 -5.88 -3.04
C LEU A 246 -33.39 -4.62 -3.60
N GLY A 247 -33.49 -4.50 -4.92
CA GLY A 247 -34.05 -3.32 -5.59
C GLY A 247 -33.19 -2.05 -5.46
N LEU A 248 -31.87 -2.19 -5.32
CA LEU A 248 -30.95 -1.06 -5.06
C LEU A 248 -30.44 -0.38 -6.34
N GLY A 249 -30.65 -0.99 -7.52
CA GLY A 249 -30.28 -0.38 -8.80
C GLY A 249 -28.80 -0.04 -8.96
N ILE A 250 -27.91 -0.81 -8.31
CA ILE A 250 -26.46 -0.58 -8.32
C ILE A 250 -25.91 -0.67 -9.74
N LYS A 251 -25.11 0.34 -10.13
CA LYS A 251 -24.34 0.37 -11.38
C LYS A 251 -22.97 -0.24 -11.17
N VAL A 252 -22.60 -1.24 -11.97
CA VAL A 252 -21.36 -2.01 -11.79
C VAL A 252 -20.45 -1.91 -13.01
N TYR A 253 -19.16 -1.67 -12.77
CA TYR A 253 -18.15 -1.47 -13.81
C TYR A 253 -16.84 -2.19 -13.45
N GLY A 254 -16.13 -2.66 -14.48
CA GLY A 254 -14.88 -3.40 -14.35
C GLY A 254 -13.64 -2.61 -14.79
N PRO A 255 -12.54 -3.31 -15.14
CA PRO A 255 -11.26 -2.68 -15.52
C PRO A 255 -11.29 -2.01 -16.91
N GLU A 256 -12.30 -2.27 -17.72
CA GLU A 256 -12.56 -1.58 -18.98
C GLU A 256 -12.98 -0.12 -18.78
N THR A 257 -13.59 0.17 -17.64
CA THR A 257 -14.00 1.53 -17.25
C THR A 257 -12.87 2.21 -16.49
N HIS A 258 -12.58 3.47 -16.84
CA HIS A 258 -11.57 4.27 -16.14
C HIS A 258 -11.92 4.36 -14.64
N ILE A 259 -10.90 4.22 -13.78
CA ILE A 259 -11.04 4.13 -12.32
C ILE A 259 -12.02 5.15 -11.73
N THR A 260 -11.89 6.42 -12.10
CA THR A 260 -12.70 7.51 -11.56
C THR A 260 -13.95 7.87 -12.37
N ALA A 261 -14.22 7.20 -13.49
CA ALA A 261 -15.35 7.56 -14.37
C ALA A 261 -16.72 7.45 -13.68
N VAL A 262 -16.85 6.58 -12.68
CA VAL A 262 -18.08 6.44 -11.89
C VAL A 262 -18.41 7.68 -11.06
N VAL A 263 -17.44 8.54 -10.74
CA VAL A 263 -17.67 9.75 -9.94
C VAL A 263 -18.54 10.76 -10.71
N PRO A 264 -18.13 11.29 -11.88
CA PRO A 264 -18.97 12.24 -12.61
C PRO A 264 -20.27 11.62 -13.14
N MET A 265 -20.29 10.30 -13.41
CA MET A 265 -21.54 9.60 -13.77
C MET A 265 -22.52 9.57 -12.61
N ALA A 266 -22.06 9.27 -11.38
CA ALA A 266 -22.89 9.29 -10.19
C ALA A 266 -23.47 10.68 -9.93
N LEU A 267 -22.63 11.71 -10.07
CA LEU A 267 -23.00 13.11 -9.86
C LEU A 267 -23.87 13.70 -10.98
N GLY A 268 -24.15 12.94 -12.05
CA GLY A 268 -24.96 13.40 -13.18
C GLY A 268 -24.29 14.45 -14.07
N LEU A 269 -22.96 14.58 -13.98
CA LEU A 269 -22.16 15.55 -14.71
C LEU A 269 -21.82 15.08 -16.12
N VAL A 270 -21.84 13.76 -16.33
CA VAL A 270 -21.64 13.13 -17.63
C VAL A 270 -22.69 12.04 -17.86
N PRO A 271 -22.99 11.69 -19.12
CA PRO A 271 -23.90 10.59 -19.42
C PRO A 271 -23.43 9.27 -18.81
N VAL A 272 -24.39 8.49 -18.33
CA VAL A 272 -24.14 7.13 -17.82
C VAL A 272 -23.78 6.22 -18.99
N ILE A 273 -22.61 5.61 -18.93
CA ILE A 273 -22.20 4.60 -19.92
C ILE A 273 -22.87 3.25 -19.61
N GLU A 274 -23.05 2.44 -20.64
CA GLU A 274 -23.63 1.10 -20.53
C GLU A 274 -22.79 0.20 -19.60
N GLU A 275 -23.48 -0.61 -18.80
CA GLU A 275 -22.82 -1.57 -17.91
C GLU A 275 -22.20 -2.70 -18.76
N PRO A 276 -20.99 -3.18 -18.42
CA PRO A 276 -20.36 -4.26 -19.17
C PRO A 276 -21.18 -5.55 -19.05
N ASP A 277 -21.17 -6.36 -20.11
CA ASP A 277 -21.70 -7.71 -20.05
C ASP A 277 -20.83 -8.57 -19.13
N LEU A 278 -21.37 -8.90 -17.96
CA LEU A 278 -20.70 -9.74 -16.99
C LEU A 278 -20.77 -11.23 -17.37
N SER A 279 -21.62 -11.67 -18.31
CA SER A 279 -21.81 -13.09 -18.62
C SER A 279 -20.52 -13.76 -19.13
N GLY A 280 -19.67 -13.02 -19.83
CA GLY A 280 -18.38 -13.46 -20.35
C GLY A 280 -17.30 -13.74 -19.29
N GLY A 281 -16.17 -14.31 -19.75
CA GLY A 281 -14.94 -14.42 -18.97
C GLY A 281 -14.16 -13.10 -18.92
N SER A 282 -12.98 -13.10 -18.27
CA SER A 282 -12.13 -11.90 -18.19
C SER A 282 -11.85 -11.36 -19.59
N ALA A 283 -12.07 -10.05 -19.78
CA ALA A 283 -11.97 -9.42 -21.09
C ALA A 283 -10.56 -9.64 -21.70
N PRO A 284 -10.47 -9.94 -23.01
CA PRO A 284 -9.18 -10.02 -23.68
C PRO A 284 -8.47 -8.66 -23.64
N PRO A 285 -7.15 -8.63 -23.93
CA PRO A 285 -6.41 -7.38 -23.93
C PRO A 285 -7.07 -6.36 -24.86
N PRO A 286 -7.27 -5.11 -24.43
CA PRO A 286 -8.02 -4.11 -25.17
C PRO A 286 -7.38 -3.82 -26.54
N VAL A 287 -8.21 -3.64 -27.58
CA VAL A 287 -7.72 -3.28 -28.92
C VAL A 287 -7.09 -1.89 -28.86
N ARG A 288 -5.84 -1.78 -29.30
CA ARG A 288 -5.13 -0.50 -29.33
C ARG A 288 -5.73 0.39 -30.40
N LYS A 289 -6.04 1.62 -30.05
CA LYS A 289 -6.17 2.71 -31.02
C LYS A 289 -4.96 3.61 -30.85
N LEU A 290 -4.05 3.58 -31.83
CA LEU A 290 -2.93 4.52 -31.85
C LEU A 290 -3.51 5.94 -31.91
N ILE A 291 -3.13 6.79 -30.96
CA ILE A 291 -3.48 8.20 -31.03
C ILE A 291 -2.68 8.80 -32.20
N PRO A 292 -3.34 9.35 -33.24
CA PRO A 292 -2.64 9.97 -34.35
C PRO A 292 -1.94 11.23 -33.85
N VAL A 293 -0.62 11.13 -33.61
CA VAL A 293 0.20 12.28 -33.23
C VAL A 293 0.37 13.15 -34.47
N LYS A 294 -0.46 14.21 -34.60
CA LYS A 294 -0.50 15.11 -35.77
C LYS A 294 0.82 15.84 -36.04
N ASN A 295 1.70 15.92 -35.04
CA ASN A 295 3.03 16.50 -35.18
C ASN A 295 4.08 15.42 -34.92
N LYS A 296 4.97 15.17 -35.89
CA LYS A 296 6.29 14.62 -35.58
C LYS A 296 7.02 15.64 -34.70
N VAL A 297 6.69 15.69 -33.42
CA VAL A 297 7.52 16.38 -32.43
C VAL A 297 8.89 15.75 -32.59
N LYS A 298 9.90 16.55 -32.96
CA LYS A 298 11.29 16.09 -32.94
C LYS A 298 11.48 15.44 -31.58
N VAL A 299 11.68 14.11 -31.57
CA VAL A 299 12.00 13.38 -30.34
C VAL A 299 13.13 14.18 -29.70
N PRO A 300 12.94 14.76 -28.51
CA PRO A 300 14.00 15.47 -27.83
C PRO A 300 15.21 14.53 -27.83
N LYS A 301 16.40 15.03 -28.20
CA LYS A 301 17.64 14.24 -28.02
C LYS A 301 17.54 13.64 -26.61
N ALA A 302 17.78 12.33 -26.50
CA ALA A 302 17.69 11.59 -25.24
C ALA A 302 18.20 12.47 -24.10
N GLN A 303 17.41 12.57 -23.02
CA GLN A 303 17.80 13.36 -21.84
C GLN A 303 19.28 13.11 -21.55
N LYS A 304 20.03 14.20 -21.30
CA LYS A 304 21.44 14.11 -20.90
C LYS A 304 21.56 12.99 -19.87
N VAL A 305 22.53 12.09 -20.07
CA VAL A 305 22.87 11.03 -19.11
C VAL A 305 22.83 11.66 -17.72
N PRO A 306 22.11 11.05 -16.76
CA PRO A 306 21.99 11.61 -15.41
C PRO A 306 23.37 11.97 -14.85
N PRO A 307 23.45 12.98 -13.97
CA PRO A 307 24.72 13.44 -13.41
C PRO A 307 25.56 12.25 -12.96
N LYS A 308 26.82 12.16 -13.42
CA LYS A 308 27.77 11.19 -12.87
C LYS A 308 27.93 11.51 -11.38
N GLY A 309 27.31 10.69 -10.52
CA GLY A 309 27.36 10.89 -9.07
C GLY A 309 26.42 9.99 -8.28
N GLU A 310 25.26 9.61 -8.82
CA GLU A 310 24.37 8.67 -8.15
C GLU A 310 24.64 7.24 -8.64
N LYS A 311 25.33 6.44 -7.81
CA LYS A 311 25.40 5.00 -8.02
C LYS A 311 24.00 4.42 -7.80
N HIS A 312 23.33 4.01 -8.87
CA HIS A 312 22.09 3.26 -8.76
C HIS A 312 22.40 1.85 -8.23
N THR A 313 21.94 1.55 -7.01
CA THR A 313 22.22 0.28 -6.32
C THR A 313 21.22 -0.82 -6.67
N ILE A 314 20.06 -0.47 -7.22
CA ILE A 314 19.07 -1.46 -7.64
C ILE A 314 19.58 -2.17 -8.89
N VAL A 315 19.76 -3.48 -8.77
CA VAL A 315 20.07 -4.33 -9.91
C VAL A 315 18.79 -4.58 -10.69
N THR A 316 18.78 -4.07 -11.92
CA THR A 316 17.68 -4.28 -12.85
C THR A 316 17.50 -5.78 -13.11
N SER A 317 16.26 -6.26 -12.99
CA SER A 317 15.96 -7.67 -13.24
C SER A 317 16.16 -8.04 -14.72
N THR A 318 16.61 -9.27 -14.95
CA THR A 318 16.75 -9.93 -16.26
C THR A 318 15.99 -11.25 -16.25
N PRO A 319 15.82 -11.93 -17.40
CA PRO A 319 15.22 -13.27 -17.45
C PRO A 319 15.99 -14.34 -16.68
N GLU A 320 17.23 -14.07 -16.27
CA GLU A 320 18.08 -14.96 -15.46
C GLU A 320 18.00 -14.66 -13.96
N THR A 321 17.42 -13.52 -13.56
CA THR A 321 17.35 -13.11 -12.15
C THR A 321 16.66 -14.17 -11.30
N LYS A 322 17.26 -14.46 -10.14
CA LYS A 322 16.79 -15.45 -9.16
C LYS A 322 16.53 -14.80 -7.81
N ALA A 323 15.48 -15.28 -7.15
CA ALA A 323 15.02 -14.78 -5.88
C ALA A 323 14.93 -15.90 -4.82
N ILE A 324 15.17 -15.50 -3.57
CA ILE A 324 14.75 -16.24 -2.38
C ILE A 324 13.55 -15.52 -1.80
N VAL A 325 12.50 -16.27 -1.45
CA VAL A 325 11.29 -15.74 -0.84
C VAL A 325 11.25 -16.08 0.64
N PHE A 326 11.20 -15.09 1.51
CA PHE A 326 11.04 -15.29 2.96
C PHE A 326 9.56 -15.30 3.33
N GLY A 327 9.13 -16.35 4.02
CA GLY A 327 7.73 -16.63 4.36
C GLY A 327 7.12 -17.71 3.47
N LEU A 328 6.17 -18.47 4.02
CA LEU A 328 5.50 -19.58 3.32
C LEU A 328 4.38 -19.08 2.39
N GLN A 329 4.75 -18.31 1.37
CA GLN A 329 3.83 -17.61 0.46
C GLN A 329 3.54 -18.38 -0.83
N ASN A 330 2.95 -19.57 -0.71
CA ASN A 330 2.76 -20.48 -1.83
C ASN A 330 1.95 -19.85 -2.99
N ARG A 331 0.92 -19.06 -2.71
CA ARG A 331 0.14 -18.39 -3.76
C ARG A 331 0.95 -17.35 -4.54
N ALA A 332 1.76 -16.55 -3.83
CA ALA A 332 2.61 -15.55 -4.47
C ALA A 332 3.70 -16.20 -5.32
N VAL A 333 4.37 -17.22 -4.77
CA VAL A 333 5.40 -18.00 -5.46
C VAL A 333 4.83 -18.69 -6.70
N GLN A 334 3.68 -19.37 -6.59
CA GLN A 334 3.04 -19.99 -7.74
C GLN A 334 2.75 -18.96 -8.84
N GLY A 335 2.19 -17.80 -8.47
CA GLY A 335 1.92 -16.77 -9.45
C GLY A 335 3.18 -16.16 -10.09
N MET A 336 4.31 -16.10 -9.36
CA MET A 336 5.61 -15.74 -9.96
C MET A 336 6.04 -16.78 -11.00
N LEU A 337 5.94 -18.06 -10.69
CA LEU A 337 6.25 -19.17 -11.61
C LEU A 337 5.33 -19.17 -12.85
N ASP A 338 4.04 -18.90 -12.65
CA ASP A 338 3.06 -18.78 -13.73
C ASP A 338 3.42 -17.63 -14.69
N PHE A 339 3.81 -16.48 -14.12
CA PHE A 339 4.30 -15.33 -14.88
C PHE A 339 5.58 -15.65 -15.64
N ASP A 340 6.53 -16.32 -14.99
CA ASP A 340 7.81 -16.72 -15.58
C ASP A 340 7.61 -17.65 -16.78
N PHE A 341 6.71 -18.64 -16.64
CA PHE A 341 6.33 -19.56 -17.71
C PHE A 341 5.68 -18.81 -18.87
N MET A 342 4.76 -17.88 -18.58
CA MET A 342 4.11 -17.05 -19.61
C MET A 342 5.11 -16.12 -20.33
N CYS A 343 6.13 -15.63 -19.62
CA CYS A 343 7.24 -14.87 -20.18
C CYS A 343 8.23 -15.72 -20.98
N LYS A 344 8.02 -17.04 -21.08
CA LYS A 344 8.93 -18.00 -21.73
C LYS A 344 10.34 -17.99 -21.12
N ARG A 345 10.45 -17.75 -19.82
CA ARG A 345 11.73 -17.93 -19.13
C ARG A 345 12.19 -19.37 -19.22
N LYS A 346 13.51 -19.58 -19.22
CA LYS A 346 14.10 -20.93 -19.22
C LYS A 346 13.98 -21.61 -17.86
N THR A 347 13.95 -20.83 -16.77
CA THR A 347 13.91 -21.34 -15.40
C THR A 347 13.06 -20.44 -14.49
N PRO A 348 12.49 -20.99 -13.40
CA PRO A 348 11.75 -20.21 -12.41
C PRO A 348 12.56 -19.04 -11.84
N SER A 349 11.92 -17.92 -11.55
CA SER A 349 12.53 -16.79 -10.84
C SER A 349 12.76 -17.08 -9.36
N VAL A 350 11.99 -17.99 -8.75
CA VAL A 350 12.19 -18.39 -7.35
C VAL A 350 13.09 -19.62 -7.29
N SER A 351 14.21 -19.51 -6.59
CA SER A 351 15.15 -20.63 -6.38
C SER A 351 14.82 -21.41 -5.10
N ALA A 352 14.37 -20.72 -4.05
CA ALA A 352 14.06 -21.31 -2.76
C ALA A 352 13.14 -20.41 -1.93
N MET A 353 12.57 -21.00 -0.88
CA MET A 353 11.86 -20.27 0.16
C MET A 353 12.58 -20.41 1.51
N VAL A 354 12.34 -19.47 2.42
CA VAL A 354 12.82 -19.51 3.80
C VAL A 354 11.63 -19.43 4.75
N PHE A 355 11.51 -20.39 5.66
CA PHE A 355 10.47 -20.40 6.68
C PHE A 355 11.01 -20.98 8.01
N PRO A 356 11.42 -20.11 8.95
CA PRO A 356 12.12 -20.54 10.17
C PRO A 356 11.30 -21.41 11.14
N PHE A 357 9.98 -21.44 10.98
CA PHE A 357 9.07 -22.14 11.89
C PHE A 357 8.82 -23.61 11.51
N SER A 358 9.56 -24.13 10.54
CA SER A 358 9.51 -25.53 10.11
C SER A 358 10.91 -26.03 9.77
N GLY A 359 11.13 -27.34 9.86
CA GLY A 359 12.34 -27.96 9.32
C GLY A 359 12.42 -27.87 7.80
N ASN A 360 13.60 -28.18 7.24
CA ASN A 360 13.80 -28.17 5.80
C ASN A 360 12.89 -29.19 5.10
N HIS A 361 12.18 -28.75 4.08
CA HIS A 361 11.24 -29.58 3.32
C HIS A 361 11.10 -29.06 1.89
N PHE A 362 10.27 -29.72 1.09
CA PHE A 362 9.94 -29.27 -0.25
C PHE A 362 8.46 -28.92 -0.34
N VAL A 363 8.15 -27.87 -1.10
CA VAL A 363 6.79 -27.50 -1.45
C VAL A 363 6.59 -27.70 -2.95
N LYS A 364 5.44 -28.26 -3.30
CA LYS A 364 5.06 -28.53 -4.68
C LYS A 364 4.49 -27.27 -5.34
N PHE A 365 4.95 -26.99 -6.55
CA PHE A 365 4.49 -25.94 -7.44
C PHE A 365 4.29 -26.47 -8.86
N TYR A 366 3.72 -25.64 -9.72
CA TYR A 366 3.55 -25.93 -11.14
C TYR A 366 4.42 -25.02 -12.01
N TRP A 367 5.06 -25.60 -13.02
CA TRP A 367 5.74 -24.92 -14.10
C TRP A 367 5.05 -25.28 -15.42
N GLY A 368 4.11 -24.42 -15.83
CA GLY A 368 3.13 -24.80 -16.84
C GLY A 368 2.25 -25.93 -16.31
N THR A 369 2.28 -27.09 -16.95
CA THR A 369 1.55 -28.29 -16.51
C THR A 369 2.40 -29.25 -15.69
N ASN A 370 3.71 -29.01 -15.56
CA ASN A 370 4.63 -29.92 -14.88
C ASN A 370 4.73 -29.58 -13.40
N GLU A 371 4.78 -30.60 -12.54
CA GLU A 371 5.05 -30.42 -11.12
C GLU A 371 6.54 -30.18 -10.88
N VAL A 372 6.86 -29.19 -10.07
CA VAL A 372 8.23 -28.85 -9.64
C VAL A 372 8.27 -28.70 -8.11
N MET A 373 9.37 -29.11 -7.50
CA MET A 373 9.57 -29.02 -6.06
C MET A 373 10.53 -27.88 -5.75
N LEU A 374 10.09 -26.91 -4.95
CA LEU A 374 10.95 -25.85 -4.44
C LEU A 374 11.40 -26.18 -3.01
N PRO A 375 12.72 -26.08 -2.71
CA PRO A 375 13.21 -26.30 -1.36
C PRO A 375 12.82 -25.14 -0.45
N VAL A 376 12.44 -25.48 0.78
CA VAL A 376 12.19 -24.55 1.88
C VAL A 376 13.25 -24.78 2.95
N TYR A 377 13.94 -23.71 3.32
CA TYR A 377 15.01 -23.73 4.32
C TYR A 377 14.59 -23.05 5.61
N THR A 378 15.21 -23.47 6.71
CA THR A 378 14.98 -22.88 8.03
C THR A 378 15.67 -21.51 8.18
N SER A 379 16.78 -21.27 7.47
CA SER A 379 17.55 -20.02 7.56
C SER A 379 17.89 -19.42 6.19
N THR A 380 17.94 -18.09 6.13
CA THR A 380 18.33 -17.36 4.90
C THR A 380 19.78 -17.66 4.51
N LYS A 381 20.66 -17.83 5.51
CA LYS A 381 22.06 -18.23 5.29
C LYS A 381 22.19 -19.57 4.56
N GLU A 382 21.44 -20.59 4.98
CA GLU A 382 21.47 -21.91 4.32
C GLU A 382 20.93 -21.83 2.89
N ALA A 383 19.80 -21.14 2.69
CA ALA A 383 19.22 -20.95 1.37
C ALA A 383 20.20 -20.28 0.40
N CYS A 384 20.87 -19.20 0.82
CA CYS A 384 21.86 -18.51 0.00
C CYS A 384 23.08 -19.38 -0.30
N ALA A 385 23.57 -20.16 0.68
CA ALA A 385 24.70 -21.06 0.49
C ALA A 385 24.44 -22.13 -0.58
N LYS A 386 23.20 -22.64 -0.67
CA LYS A 386 22.76 -23.64 -1.66
C LYS A 386 22.35 -23.03 -3.00
N HIS A 387 21.91 -21.77 -3.01
CA HIS A 387 21.45 -21.05 -4.19
C HIS A 387 22.25 -19.77 -4.42
N LYS A 388 23.52 -19.93 -4.83
CA LYS A 388 24.48 -18.83 -4.98
C LYS A 388 24.13 -17.82 -6.09
N ASP A 389 23.23 -18.21 -6.99
CA ASP A 389 22.72 -17.40 -8.10
C ASP A 389 21.56 -16.48 -7.69
N ALA A 390 20.96 -16.69 -6.51
CA ALA A 390 19.90 -15.83 -5.98
C ALA A 390 20.46 -14.48 -5.53
N SER A 391 20.07 -13.42 -6.23
CA SER A 391 20.48 -12.04 -5.98
C SER A 391 19.35 -11.15 -5.44
N VAL A 392 18.10 -11.63 -5.48
CA VAL A 392 16.93 -10.92 -4.97
C VAL A 392 16.39 -11.61 -3.73
N PHE A 393 16.04 -10.85 -2.71
CA PHE A 393 15.40 -11.35 -1.50
C PHE A 393 14.03 -10.69 -1.35
N ILE A 394 12.95 -11.47 -1.45
CA ILE A 394 11.57 -10.98 -1.34
C ILE A 394 11.06 -11.33 0.04
N ASN A 395 10.88 -10.33 0.89
CA ASN A 395 10.60 -10.50 2.30
C ASN A 395 9.11 -10.29 2.64
N PHE A 396 8.40 -11.39 2.90
CA PHE A 396 7.03 -11.40 3.43
C PHE A 396 6.97 -11.65 4.95
N ALA A 397 8.06 -11.42 5.68
CA ALA A 397 8.01 -11.38 7.13
C ALA A 397 6.95 -10.36 7.62
N SER A 398 6.37 -10.58 8.79
CA SER A 398 5.44 -9.62 9.38
C SER A 398 6.18 -8.35 9.82
N PHE A 399 5.45 -7.26 10.02
CA PHE A 399 6.02 -5.99 10.49
C PHE A 399 6.85 -6.10 11.78
N ARG A 400 6.62 -7.16 12.57
CA ARG A 400 7.36 -7.45 13.80
C ARG A 400 8.76 -8.03 13.56
N SER A 401 8.95 -8.83 12.51
CA SER A 401 10.20 -9.54 12.24
C SER A 401 10.92 -9.08 10.97
N VAL A 402 10.28 -8.22 10.18
CA VAL A 402 10.81 -7.77 8.89
C VAL A 402 12.10 -6.97 9.01
N TYR A 403 12.27 -6.20 10.09
CA TYR A 403 13.51 -5.46 10.35
C TYR A 403 14.71 -6.40 10.46
N GLU A 404 14.65 -7.38 11.37
CA GLU A 404 15.76 -8.31 11.65
C GLU A 404 16.06 -9.20 10.44
N THR A 405 15.02 -9.75 9.82
CA THR A 405 15.15 -10.63 8.64
C THR A 405 15.73 -9.92 7.42
N THR A 406 15.39 -8.63 7.22
CA THR A 406 15.97 -7.83 6.14
C THR A 406 17.43 -7.50 6.44
N MET A 407 17.76 -7.16 7.69
CA MET A 407 19.14 -6.93 8.12
C MET A 407 20.01 -8.17 7.92
N GLU A 408 19.52 -9.37 8.29
CA GLU A 408 20.24 -10.64 8.07
C GLU A 408 20.48 -10.89 6.58
N ALA A 409 19.46 -10.70 5.73
CA ALA A 409 19.59 -10.88 4.28
C ALA A 409 20.64 -9.94 3.68
N MET A 410 20.71 -8.69 4.13
CA MET A 410 21.71 -7.71 3.67
C MET A 410 23.14 -8.03 4.12
N LEU A 411 23.35 -8.95 5.07
CA LEU A 411 24.70 -9.43 5.41
C LEU A 411 25.23 -10.45 4.41
N LEU A 412 24.37 -11.00 3.53
CA LEU A 412 24.75 -12.04 2.59
C LEU A 412 25.26 -11.39 1.28
N PRO A 413 26.52 -11.63 0.90
CA PRO A 413 27.20 -10.84 -0.15
C PRO A 413 26.62 -11.02 -1.57
N GLN A 414 25.83 -12.07 -1.79
CA GLN A 414 25.17 -12.31 -3.07
C GLN A 414 23.88 -11.51 -3.27
N ILE A 415 23.26 -11.04 -2.18
CA ILE A 415 22.01 -10.28 -2.25
C ILE A 415 22.30 -8.87 -2.73
N ARG A 416 21.60 -8.47 -3.78
CA ARG A 416 21.73 -7.17 -4.44
C ARG A 416 20.46 -6.33 -4.38
N THR A 417 19.31 -6.97 -4.24
CA THR A 417 18.02 -6.29 -4.10
C THR A 417 17.18 -6.95 -3.01
N VAL A 418 16.63 -6.15 -2.10
CA VAL A 418 15.63 -6.58 -1.12
C VAL A 418 14.29 -5.93 -1.43
N ALA A 419 13.22 -6.72 -1.45
CA ALA A 419 11.84 -6.23 -1.55
C ALA A 419 11.13 -6.49 -0.22
N VAL A 420 10.73 -5.44 0.47
CA VAL A 420 10.12 -5.50 1.80
C VAL A 420 8.61 -5.30 1.68
N ILE A 421 7.84 -6.37 1.84
CA ILE A 421 6.40 -6.34 1.55
C ILE A 421 5.58 -5.77 2.72
N ALA A 422 6.04 -5.97 3.96
CA ALA A 422 5.29 -5.60 5.16
C ALA A 422 5.00 -4.10 5.23
N GLU A 423 3.75 -3.76 5.51
CA GLU A 423 3.31 -2.44 5.96
C GLU A 423 3.40 -2.34 7.50
N GLY A 424 3.40 -1.13 8.06
CA GLY A 424 3.46 -0.92 9.51
C GLY A 424 4.85 -1.13 10.12
N VAL A 425 5.91 -0.94 9.32
CA VAL A 425 7.29 -0.98 9.82
C VAL A 425 7.65 0.38 10.43
N PRO A 426 8.08 0.44 11.70
CA PRO A 426 8.51 1.67 12.36
C PRO A 426 9.46 2.50 11.51
N GLU A 427 9.19 3.80 11.38
CA GLU A 427 9.97 4.72 10.57
C GLU A 427 11.44 4.71 10.99
N GLN A 428 11.71 4.62 12.29
CA GLN A 428 13.05 4.50 12.83
C GLN A 428 13.78 3.22 12.38
N GLN A 429 13.08 2.07 12.34
CA GLN A 429 13.64 0.83 11.81
C GLN A 429 13.86 0.93 10.30
N THR A 430 12.93 1.53 9.56
CA THR A 430 13.05 1.76 8.12
C THR A 430 14.27 2.63 7.79
N ARG A 431 14.52 3.71 8.54
CA ARG A 431 15.75 4.52 8.36
C ARG A 431 17.04 3.71 8.57
N LEU A 432 17.04 2.77 9.52
CA LEU A 432 18.19 1.88 9.76
C LEU A 432 18.38 0.90 8.61
N LEU A 433 17.29 0.36 8.04
CA LEU A 433 17.34 -0.48 6.84
C LEU A 433 17.90 0.29 5.64
N VAL A 434 17.40 1.50 5.38
CA VAL A 434 17.89 2.36 4.29
C VAL A 434 19.39 2.62 4.43
N LYS A 435 19.84 3.04 5.63
CA LYS A 435 21.27 3.26 5.90
C LYS A 435 22.10 2.00 5.67
N ALA A 436 21.61 0.83 6.11
CA ALA A 436 22.30 -0.44 5.91
C ALA A 436 22.39 -0.83 4.42
N ALA A 437 21.31 -0.63 3.66
CA ALA A 437 21.24 -0.87 2.23
C ALA A 437 22.21 0.04 1.46
N GLU A 438 22.23 1.34 1.76
CA GLU A 438 23.16 2.31 1.18
C GLU A 438 24.62 1.94 1.46
N MET A 439 24.97 1.63 2.72
CA MET A 439 26.34 1.22 3.10
C MET A 439 26.80 -0.06 2.38
N ARG A 440 25.87 -0.90 1.91
CA ARG A 440 26.16 -2.18 1.24
C ARG A 440 25.94 -2.15 -0.26
N GLU A 441 25.54 -1.00 -0.80
CA GLU A 441 25.15 -0.85 -2.20
C GLU A 441 24.06 -1.86 -2.62
N ILE A 442 23.09 -2.12 -1.73
CA ILE A 442 21.94 -3.00 -1.98
C ILE A 442 20.73 -2.14 -2.37
N GLY A 443 20.03 -2.54 -3.42
CA GLY A 443 18.76 -1.94 -3.81
C GLY A 443 17.63 -2.33 -2.85
N MET A 444 16.77 -1.37 -2.48
CA MET A 444 15.62 -1.62 -1.59
C MET A 444 14.33 -1.15 -2.25
N ILE A 445 13.32 -2.01 -2.28
CA ILE A 445 11.95 -1.70 -2.73
C ILE A 445 11.02 -1.94 -1.53
N GLY A 446 10.29 -0.91 -1.09
CA GLY A 446 9.49 -0.95 0.13
C GLY A 446 10.16 -0.29 1.34
N PRO A 447 9.60 -0.40 2.56
CA PRO A 447 8.49 -1.27 2.98
C PRO A 447 7.11 -0.89 2.42
N ALA A 448 6.04 -1.56 2.86
CA ALA A 448 4.65 -1.27 2.50
C ALA A 448 4.34 -1.32 0.99
N THR A 449 4.97 -2.25 0.28
CA THR A 449 4.84 -2.36 -1.17
C THR A 449 4.38 -3.74 -1.61
N VAL A 450 3.71 -3.79 -2.77
CA VAL A 450 3.52 -5.05 -3.51
C VAL A 450 4.80 -5.50 -4.23
N GLY A 451 5.74 -4.57 -4.46
CA GLY A 451 7.00 -4.78 -5.15
C GLY A 451 7.04 -4.09 -6.51
N GLY A 452 7.17 -4.87 -7.58
CA GLY A 452 7.38 -4.37 -8.94
C GLY A 452 7.30 -5.47 -9.97
N ILE A 453 7.22 -5.08 -11.24
CA ILE A 453 7.13 -6.00 -12.37
C ILE A 453 7.97 -5.50 -13.53
N LYS A 454 8.75 -6.40 -14.10
CA LYS A 454 9.46 -6.18 -15.35
C LYS A 454 9.01 -7.23 -16.37
N PRO A 455 8.07 -6.89 -17.26
CA PRO A 455 7.56 -7.79 -18.29
C PRO A 455 8.65 -8.54 -19.08
N GLY A 456 8.51 -9.85 -19.19
CA GLY A 456 9.50 -10.74 -19.81
C GLY A 456 10.68 -11.12 -18.91
N CYS A 457 10.84 -10.48 -17.74
CA CYS A 457 11.93 -10.71 -16.82
C CYS A 457 11.43 -11.29 -15.50
N MET A 458 10.90 -10.51 -14.56
CA MET A 458 10.49 -11.02 -13.24
C MET A 458 9.38 -10.15 -12.68
N ARG A 459 8.51 -10.72 -11.85
CA ARG A 459 7.62 -9.96 -10.97
C ARG A 459 7.94 -10.25 -9.52
N ILE A 460 7.75 -9.27 -8.65
CA ILE A 460 7.95 -9.43 -7.21
C ILE A 460 6.61 -9.83 -6.58
N GLY A 461 6.56 -11.04 -6.02
CA GLY A 461 5.43 -11.53 -5.25
C GLY A 461 4.11 -11.48 -6.01
N ASN A 462 3.17 -10.71 -5.47
CA ASN A 462 1.80 -10.60 -5.98
C ASN A 462 1.62 -9.51 -7.05
N THR A 463 2.68 -8.81 -7.47
CA THR A 463 2.57 -7.68 -8.41
C THR A 463 1.94 -8.11 -9.74
N GLY A 464 0.95 -7.35 -10.21
CA GLY A 464 0.19 -7.66 -11.43
C GLY A 464 -0.91 -8.71 -11.23
N GLY A 465 -1.05 -9.27 -10.03
CA GLY A 465 -2.16 -10.16 -9.66
C GLY A 465 -2.22 -11.49 -10.42
N MET A 466 -3.44 -11.95 -10.70
CA MET A 466 -3.69 -13.23 -11.35
C MET A 466 -3.35 -13.19 -12.85
N LEU A 467 -3.21 -14.37 -13.46
CA LEU A 467 -2.81 -14.51 -14.87
C LEU A 467 -3.75 -13.80 -15.84
N ASP A 468 -5.04 -13.71 -15.53
CA ASP A 468 -6.00 -12.99 -16.35
C ASP A 468 -5.63 -11.50 -16.49
N ASN A 469 -5.22 -10.84 -15.39
CA ASN A 469 -4.71 -9.47 -15.44
C ASN A 469 -3.35 -9.38 -16.13
N ILE A 470 -2.44 -10.36 -15.94
CA ILE A 470 -1.15 -10.41 -16.67
C ILE A 470 -1.40 -10.43 -18.18
N VAL A 471 -2.38 -11.22 -18.64
CA VAL A 471 -2.77 -11.28 -20.04
C VAL A 471 -3.44 -9.98 -20.48
N MET A 472 -4.49 -9.53 -19.77
CA MET A 472 -5.24 -8.30 -20.08
C MET A 472 -4.33 -7.08 -20.19
N SER A 473 -3.39 -6.94 -19.27
CA SER A 473 -2.41 -5.84 -19.22
C SER A 473 -1.15 -6.10 -20.07
N ARG A 474 -1.08 -7.26 -20.73
CA ARG A 474 0.03 -7.70 -21.59
C ARG A 474 1.39 -7.62 -20.88
N LEU A 475 1.45 -8.06 -19.64
CA LEU A 475 2.65 -7.96 -18.80
C LEU A 475 3.65 -9.11 -19.06
N TYR A 476 3.35 -10.05 -19.96
CA TYR A 476 4.22 -11.17 -20.30
C TYR A 476 5.33 -10.83 -21.31
N ARG A 477 5.41 -9.58 -21.79
CA ARG A 477 6.44 -9.10 -22.73
C ARG A 477 6.69 -7.59 -22.55
N PRO A 478 7.92 -7.09 -22.77
CA PRO A 478 8.23 -5.67 -22.59
C PRO A 478 7.49 -4.80 -23.62
N GLY A 479 7.09 -3.61 -23.19
CA GLY A 479 6.86 -2.45 -24.05
C GLY A 479 7.96 -1.41 -23.86
N SER A 480 7.64 -0.12 -23.96
CA SER A 480 8.60 0.98 -23.90
C SER A 480 8.32 2.00 -22.78
N VAL A 481 7.29 1.78 -21.95
CA VAL A 481 6.91 2.71 -20.88
C VAL A 481 7.36 2.18 -19.53
N ALA A 482 8.27 2.89 -18.86
CA ALA A 482 8.61 2.63 -17.47
C ALA A 482 7.81 3.55 -16.53
N TYR A 483 7.47 3.08 -15.33
CA TYR A 483 6.80 3.88 -14.32
C TYR A 483 7.30 3.61 -12.90
N VAL A 484 7.10 4.58 -12.02
CA VAL A 484 7.27 4.45 -10.58
C VAL A 484 6.02 5.01 -9.88
N SER A 485 5.55 4.34 -8.84
CA SER A 485 4.39 4.72 -8.02
C SER A 485 4.71 4.49 -6.55
N LYS A 486 4.06 5.19 -5.62
CA LYS A 486 4.02 4.75 -4.21
C LYS A 486 3.11 3.54 -4.05
N SER A 487 1.82 3.74 -4.38
CA SER A 487 0.78 2.74 -4.22
C SER A 487 0.92 1.56 -5.18
N GLY A 488 0.89 0.35 -4.62
CA GLY A 488 0.79 -0.91 -5.38
C GLY A 488 -0.55 -1.10 -6.10
N GLY A 489 -1.66 -0.63 -5.54
CA GLY A 489 -2.97 -0.68 -6.23
C GLY A 489 -2.97 0.20 -7.47
N MET A 490 -2.44 1.42 -7.36
CA MET A 490 -2.32 2.33 -8.50
C MET A 490 -1.27 1.87 -9.52
N SER A 491 -0.22 1.15 -9.10
CA SER A 491 0.74 0.58 -10.05
C SER A 491 0.08 -0.42 -10.99
N ASN A 492 -0.90 -1.19 -10.51
CA ASN A 492 -1.64 -2.10 -11.38
C ASN A 492 -2.70 -1.39 -12.24
N GLU A 493 -3.24 -0.27 -11.77
CA GLU A 493 -4.02 0.62 -12.62
C GLU A 493 -3.15 1.21 -13.74
N LEU A 494 -1.90 1.60 -13.45
CA LEU A 494 -0.94 2.05 -14.47
C LEU A 494 -0.65 0.94 -15.48
N ASN A 495 -0.51 -0.32 -15.07
CA ASN A 495 -0.38 -1.45 -16.02
C ASN A 495 -1.54 -1.46 -17.04
N ASN A 496 -2.77 -1.31 -16.56
CA ASN A 496 -3.98 -1.29 -17.40
C ASN A 496 -4.05 -0.05 -18.30
N ILE A 497 -3.76 1.14 -17.77
CA ILE A 497 -3.78 2.39 -18.55
C ILE A 497 -2.69 2.36 -19.63
N VAL A 498 -1.48 1.94 -19.27
CA VAL A 498 -0.33 1.88 -20.18
C VAL A 498 -0.57 0.86 -21.29
N CYS A 499 -1.12 -0.33 -20.99
CA CYS A 499 -1.36 -1.34 -22.02
C CYS A 499 -2.38 -0.89 -23.08
N ARG A 500 -3.36 -0.05 -22.67
CA ARG A 500 -4.41 0.53 -23.53
C ARG A 500 -3.88 1.63 -24.44
N ASN A 501 -2.91 2.40 -23.96
CA ASN A 501 -2.49 3.66 -24.59
C ASN A 501 -1.06 3.63 -25.15
N SER A 502 -0.34 2.51 -25.04
CA SER A 502 1.05 2.37 -25.52
C SER A 502 1.37 0.94 -25.99
N ASP A 503 2.63 0.70 -26.33
CA ASP A 503 3.15 -0.63 -26.62
C ASP A 503 3.29 -1.55 -25.39
N GLY A 504 3.22 -1.01 -24.18
CA GLY A 504 3.16 -1.74 -22.92
C GLY A 504 4.19 -1.26 -21.90
N VAL A 505 4.15 -1.86 -20.72
CA VAL A 505 5.10 -1.59 -19.64
C VAL A 505 6.45 -2.22 -19.95
N TYR A 506 7.54 -1.44 -19.81
CA TYR A 506 8.91 -1.93 -19.82
C TYR A 506 9.33 -2.39 -18.42
N GLU A 507 9.12 -1.54 -17.40
CA GLU A 507 9.43 -1.81 -16.00
C GLU A 507 8.56 -0.92 -15.09
N GLY A 508 7.99 -1.50 -14.05
CA GLY A 508 7.10 -0.82 -13.13
C GLY A 508 7.47 -1.12 -11.69
N VAL A 509 7.69 -0.09 -10.87
CA VAL A 509 8.04 -0.24 -9.45
C VAL A 509 7.02 0.49 -8.57
N ALA A 510 6.50 -0.19 -7.54
CA ALA A 510 5.80 0.45 -6.43
C ALA A 510 6.81 0.60 -5.27
N ILE A 511 7.13 1.82 -4.85
CA ILE A 511 8.15 2.05 -3.83
C ILE A 511 7.64 1.83 -2.40
N GLY A 512 6.31 1.78 -2.21
CA GLY A 512 5.67 1.83 -0.88
C GLY A 512 5.14 3.22 -0.59
#